data_AF-C0GCN9-F1
#
_entry.id   AF-C0GCN9-F1
#
_cell.length_a   1.000
_cell.length_b   1.000
_cell.length_c   1.000
_cell.angle_alpha   90.00
_cell.angle_beta   90.00
_cell.angle_gamma   90.00
#
_symmetry.space_group_name_H-M   'P 1'
#
loop_
_entity.id
_entity.type
_entity.pdbx_description
1 polymer ?
#
loop_
_entity_poly.entity_id
_entity_poly.type
_entity_poly.pdbx_seq_one_letter_code
_entity_poly.pdbx_strand_id
1 'polypeptide(L)' 'MKIGFNKGGLTIDGKKFNPLDLSVDGHGIETDDNLPNAEPFECLENLSSARGEGATRLDQIRALRSVLRR' A
#
# COMPACT_ATOMS: atom_id res chain seq x y z
N MET A 1 -10.72 22.59 1.07
CA MET A 1 -10.11 21.57 1.93
C MET A 1 -10.30 21.98 3.39
N LYS A 2 -11.30 21.38 4.06
CA LYS A 2 -11.55 21.53 5.51
C LYS A 2 -10.93 20.35 6.23
N ILE A 3 -9.94 20.62 7.08
CA ILE A 3 -9.29 19.59 7.90
C ILE A 3 -10.02 19.51 9.24
N GLY A 4 -10.34 18.29 9.68
CA GLY A 4 -11.02 18.03 10.95
C GLY A 4 -10.55 16.73 11.60
N PHE A 5 -11.04 16.46 12.81
CA PHE A 5 -10.71 15.24 13.56
C PHE A 5 -11.99 14.62 14.11
N ASN A 6 -12.13 13.30 14.00
CA ASN A 6 -13.19 12.52 14.65
C ASN A 6 -12.60 11.30 15.39
N LYS A 7 -13.46 10.52 16.07
CA LYS A 7 -13.02 9.30 16.79
C LYS A 7 -12.32 8.26 15.89
N GLY A 8 -12.50 8.33 14.57
CA GLY A 8 -11.88 7.47 13.57
C GLY A 8 -10.63 8.05 12.89
N GLY A 9 -10.16 9.23 13.30
CA GLY A 9 -8.92 9.85 12.82
C GLY A 9 -9.10 11.21 12.14
N LEU A 10 -8.10 11.57 11.32
CA LEU A 10 -8.10 12.79 10.50
C LEU A 10 -9.21 12.70 9.45
N THR A 11 -9.90 13.82 9.21
CA THR A 11 -10.91 13.95 8.16
C THR A 11 -10.58 15.12 7.25
N ILE A 12 -10.77 14.94 5.94
CA ILE A 12 -10.69 16.01 4.94
C ILE A 12 -12.06 16.15 4.28
N ASP A 13 -12.62 17.36 4.31
CA ASP A 13 -13.94 17.70 3.77
C ASP A 13 -15.07 16.77 4.28
N GLY A 14 -14.95 16.33 5.53
CA GLY A 14 -15.92 15.46 6.20
C GLY A 14 -15.76 13.96 5.91
N LYS A 15 -14.90 13.57 4.95
CA LYS A 15 -14.52 12.18 4.69
C LYS A 15 -13.31 11.78 5.54
N LYS A 16 -13.19 10.49 5.89
CA LYS A 16 -11.99 9.96 6.56
C LYS A 16 -10.79 10.15 5.63
N PHE A 17 -9.69 10.66 6.17
CA PHE A 17 -8.46 10.84 5.41
C PHE A 17 -7.92 9.49 4.95
N ASN A 18 -7.69 9.37 3.64
CA ASN A 18 -6.92 8.32 3.03
C ASN A 18 -5.72 9.00 2.34
N PRO A 19 -4.47 8.62 2.66
CA PRO A 19 -3.27 9.19 2.04
C PRO A 19 -3.23 9.01 0.51
N LEU A 20 -3.97 8.04 -0.03
CA LEU A 20 -4.09 7.81 -1.47
C LEU A 20 -5.22 8.63 -2.13
N ASP A 21 -6.04 9.30 -1.32
CA ASP A 21 -7.10 10.19 -1.78
C ASP A 21 -6.63 11.64 -1.64
N LEU A 22 -5.78 12.07 -2.57
CA LEU A 22 -5.14 13.39 -2.55
C LEU A 22 -5.49 14.15 -3.82
N SER A 23 -6.14 15.29 -3.64
CA SER A 23 -6.59 16.17 -4.72
C SER A 23 -6.00 17.56 -4.57
N VAL A 24 -5.36 18.07 -5.62
CA VAL A 24 -4.78 19.41 -5.72
C VAL A 24 -5.37 20.09 -6.95
N ASP A 25 -5.92 21.30 -6.80
CA ASP A 25 -6.50 22.10 -7.89
C ASP A 25 -7.54 21.37 -8.77
N GLY A 26 -8.35 20.50 -8.15
CA GLY A 26 -9.38 19.73 -8.85
C GLY A 26 -8.86 18.49 -9.59
N HIS A 27 -7.56 18.23 -9.54
CA HIS A 27 -6.94 17.01 -10.04
C HIS A 27 -6.49 16.16 -8.86
N GLY A 28 -7.03 14.96 -8.74
CA GLY A 28 -6.72 14.09 -7.62
C GLY A 28 -6.63 12.63 -8.02
N ILE A 29 -5.98 11.88 -7.14
CA ILE A 29 -6.06 10.43 -7.12
C ILE A 29 -7.14 10.12 -6.11
N GLU A 30 -8.17 9.39 -6.52
CA GLU A 30 -9.12 8.75 -5.61
C GLU A 30 -8.95 7.24 -5.79
N THR A 31 -8.67 6.53 -4.71
CA THR A 31 -8.58 5.07 -4.69
C THR A 31 -9.97 4.50 -4.42
N ASP A 32 -10.55 3.86 -5.43
CA ASP A 32 -11.86 3.20 -5.32
C ASP A 32 -11.75 1.77 -4.74
N ASP A 33 -10.53 1.34 -4.40
CA ASP A 33 -10.25 -0.06 -4.15
C ASP A 33 -10.29 -0.40 -2.66
N ASN A 34 -11.05 -1.46 -2.34
CA ASN A 34 -10.75 -2.35 -1.22
C ASN A 34 -9.39 -3.00 -1.51
N LEU A 35 -8.30 -2.25 -1.30
CA LEU A 35 -6.96 -2.75 -1.47
C LEU A 35 -6.80 -3.96 -0.53
N PRO A 36 -6.28 -5.10 -1.03
CA PRO A 36 -5.99 -6.22 -0.17
C PRO A 36 -5.05 -5.74 0.93
N ASN A 37 -5.38 -6.09 2.18
CA ASN A 37 -4.57 -5.71 3.32
C ASN A 37 -3.21 -6.40 3.17
N ALA A 38 -2.18 -5.63 2.82
CA ALA A 38 -0.84 -6.17 2.66
C ALA A 38 -0.29 -6.47 4.05
N GLU A 39 0.10 -7.73 4.31
CA GLU A 39 0.81 -8.11 5.53
C GLU A 39 2.28 -7.70 5.39
N PRO A 40 2.71 -6.58 6.02
CA PRO A 40 3.98 -5.94 5.65
C PRO A 40 5.19 -6.79 6.01
N PHE A 41 5.11 -7.51 7.13
CA PHE A 41 6.18 -8.40 7.60
C PHE A 41 6.35 -9.62 6.69
N GLU A 42 5.24 -10.22 6.24
CA GLU A 42 5.26 -11.34 5.29
C GLU A 42 5.87 -10.89 3.95
N CYS A 43 5.53 -9.69 3.49
CA CYS A 43 6.11 -9.12 2.27
C CYS A 43 7.63 -8.92 2.40
N LEU A 44 8.08 -8.34 3.51
CA LEU A 44 9.50 -8.10 3.77
C LEU A 44 10.28 -9.41 3.93
N GLU A 45 9.72 -10.39 4.63
CA GLU A 45 10.32 -11.72 4.80
C GLU A 45 10.53 -12.40 3.45
N ASN A 46 9.48 -12.45 2.61
CA ASN A 46 9.55 -13.02 1.28
C ASN A 46 10.60 -12.32 0.40
N LEU A 47 10.66 -10.99 0.40
CA LEU A 47 11.66 -10.24 -0.37
C LEU A 47 13.08 -10.44 0.15
N SER A 48 13.26 -10.55 1.47
CA SER A 48 14.56 -10.77 2.09
C SER A 48 15.16 -12.14 1.72
N SER A 49 14.31 -13.18 1.64
CA SER A 49 14.73 -14.53 1.26
C SER A 49 15.31 -14.60 -0.17
N ALA A 50 14.86 -13.72 -1.07
CA ALA A 50 15.34 -13.64 -2.45
C ALA A 50 16.69 -12.92 -2.61
N ARG A 51 17.24 -12.36 -1.53
CA ARG A 51 18.53 -11.64 -1.50
C ARG A 51 19.68 -12.48 -0.92
N GLY A 52 19.41 -13.71 -0.45
CA GLY A 52 20.43 -14.60 0.10
C GLY A 52 21.49 -15.00 -0.93
N GLU A 53 22.71 -15.30 -0.45
CA GLU A 53 23.75 -15.90 -1.30
C GLU A 53 23.24 -17.21 -1.92
N GLY A 54 23.30 -17.32 -3.24
CA GLY A 54 22.80 -18.48 -3.98
C GLY A 54 21.37 -18.35 -4.53
N ALA A 55 20.66 -17.25 -4.27
CA ALA A 55 19.33 -17.02 -4.84
C ALA A 55 19.40 -16.86 -6.37
N THR A 56 18.62 -17.67 -7.09
CA THR A 56 18.57 -17.59 -8.55
C THR A 56 17.64 -16.47 -9.01
N ARG A 57 17.76 -16.07 -10.28
CA ARG A 57 16.81 -15.13 -10.92
C ARG A 57 15.36 -15.64 -10.82
N LEU A 58 15.17 -16.94 -10.85
CA LEU A 58 13.85 -17.58 -10.77
C LEU A 58 13.26 -17.46 -9.36
N ASP A 59 14.10 -17.57 -8.33
CA ASP A 59 13.68 -17.36 -6.93
C ASP A 59 13.27 -15.91 -6.67
N GLN A 60 14.01 -14.96 -7.25
CA GLN A 60 13.66 -13.54 -7.19
C GLN A 60 12.32 -13.23 -7.86
N ILE A 61 12.04 -13.84 -9.02
CA ILE A 61 10.76 -13.70 -9.72
C ILE A 61 9.63 -14.31 -8.89
N ARG A 62 9.86 -15.46 -8.24
CA ARG A 62 8.86 -16.10 -7.37
C ARG A 62 8.52 -15.24 -6.15
N ALA A 63 9.52 -14.67 -5.48
CA ALA A 63 9.32 -13.76 -4.35
C ALA A 63 8.56 -12.49 -4.76
N LEU A 64 8.86 -11.92 -5.93
CA LEU A 64 8.08 -10.78 -6.45
C LEU A 64 6.61 -11.16 -6.73
N ARG A 65 6.36 -12.36 -7.27
CA ARG A 65 5.00 -12.84 -7.53
C ARG A 65 4.22 -13.14 -6.25
N SER A 66 4.86 -13.57 -5.16
CA SER A 66 4.16 -13.85 -3.90
C SER A 66 3.67 -12.58 -3.21
N VAL A 67 4.43 -11.49 -3.31
CA VAL A 67 4.05 -10.17 -2.74
C VAL A 67 2.94 -9.49 -3.55
N LEU A 68 2.91 -9.72 -4.87
CA LEU A 68 1.93 -9.12 -5.78
C LEU A 68 0.59 -9.87 -5.83
N ARG A 69 0.25 -10.68 -4.81
CA ARG A 69 -1.00 -11.46 -4.78
C ARG A 69 -2.20 -10.54 -5.05
N ARG A 70 -2.71 -10.62 -6.28
CA ARG A 70 -3.97 -10.03 -6.76
C ARG A 70 -5.04 -11.10 -6.76
#